data_AF-A0A4S4LDP7-F1
#
_entry.id   AF-A0A4S4LDP7-F1
#
_cell.length_a   1.000
_cell.length_b   1.000
_cell.length_c   1.000
_cell.angle_alpha   90.00
_cell.angle_beta   90.00
_cell.angle_gamma   90.00
#
_symmetry.space_group_name_H-M   'P 1'
#
loop_
_entity.id
_entity.type
_entity.pdbx_description
1 polymer ?
#
loop_
_entity_poly.entity_id
_entity_poly.type
_entity_poly.pdbx_seq_one_letter_code
_entity_poly.pdbx_strand_id
1 'polypeptide(L)'
;MWVIEGPFDGEPGDLERKKLKLLKPSRSYPLGRKAKHPLQLVLSHPKVSAEQVTFVVGEHSVNSINDPAFRPTLTMLNHKNKALQVSRVTDGRKDRFVVEPLSEGALCSGDVVALVTGIYVSIHWRPVCCYAPPKTPSIAFDKCASLGVKVVSTPHPEVTHQLTATLSATSLVAGSLLALEHLVRPDWLTELLHLGDSSASTDSLSTLEKDFRLPAEAQHRPAFAASLAPQLKTFSLWEPSNKRVDLFKGWRFVFVGERGRELDIETRTLVERGRGEYETFDVSGGATRWRQMLSRNKRKAEAEGGKGLGVIGDSEPLKLAAGDSWDNMQDVLRSRVLSNI
;
A
#
# COMPACT_ATOMS: atom_id res chain seq x y z
N MET A 1 -10.42 -3.16 0.67
CA MET A 1 -11.56 -3.78 -0.03
C MET A 1 -11.79 -5.21 0.45
N TRP A 2 -13.03 -5.61 0.74
CA TRP A 2 -13.34 -7.00 1.05
C TRP A 2 -13.51 -7.82 -0.23
N VAL A 3 -12.86 -8.97 -0.28
CA VAL A 3 -12.92 -9.89 -1.41
C VAL A 3 -13.23 -11.29 -0.90
N ILE A 4 -14.15 -11.97 -1.56
CA ILE A 4 -14.47 -13.37 -1.29
C ILE A 4 -13.97 -14.25 -2.43
N GLU A 5 -13.33 -15.36 -2.07
CA GLU A 5 -12.82 -16.37 -2.99
C GLU A 5 -13.63 -17.64 -2.86
N GLY A 6 -14.06 -18.21 -3.98
CA GLY A 6 -14.81 -19.46 -4.00
C GLY A 6 -15.11 -19.96 -5.40
N PRO A 7 -15.72 -21.15 -5.53
CA PRO A 7 -16.11 -21.73 -6.81
C PRO A 7 -17.40 -21.08 -7.34
N PHE A 8 -17.31 -19.79 -7.69
CA PHE A 8 -18.45 -18.99 -8.12
C PHE A 8 -18.69 -19.08 -9.63
N ASP A 9 -19.98 -19.12 -9.99
CA ASP A 9 -20.46 -19.15 -11.39
C ASP A 9 -19.73 -20.18 -12.28
N GLY A 10 -19.31 -21.30 -11.67
CA GLY A 10 -18.81 -22.48 -12.37
C GLY A 10 -19.95 -23.39 -12.81
N GLU A 11 -19.60 -24.39 -13.62
CA GLU A 11 -20.53 -25.46 -13.97
C GLU A 11 -20.98 -26.23 -12.73
N PRO A 12 -22.18 -26.85 -12.74
CA PRO A 12 -22.67 -27.60 -11.61
C PRO A 12 -21.67 -28.68 -11.13
N GLY A 13 -21.12 -28.49 -9.93
CA GLY A 13 -20.15 -29.44 -9.35
C GLY A 13 -18.68 -29.12 -9.57
N ASP A 14 -18.34 -28.11 -10.38
CA ASP A 14 -16.95 -27.64 -10.52
C ASP A 14 -16.55 -26.83 -9.29
N LEU A 15 -15.67 -27.41 -8.47
CA LEU A 15 -15.11 -26.79 -7.26
C LEU A 15 -13.65 -26.35 -7.44
N GLU A 16 -13.02 -26.70 -8.57
CA GLU A 16 -11.61 -26.43 -8.84
C GLU A 16 -11.41 -24.98 -9.30
N ARG A 17 -12.35 -24.48 -10.11
CA ARG A 17 -12.29 -23.11 -10.61
C ARG A 17 -12.72 -22.11 -9.55
N LYS A 18 -11.75 -21.49 -8.88
CA LYS A 18 -12.00 -20.39 -7.94
C LYS A 18 -12.03 -19.03 -8.65
N LYS A 19 -12.92 -18.16 -8.19
CA LYS A 19 -13.00 -16.74 -8.57
C LYS A 19 -12.95 -15.86 -7.35
N LEU A 20 -12.43 -14.66 -7.53
CA LEU A 20 -12.50 -13.58 -6.56
C LEU A 20 -13.66 -12.66 -6.91
N LYS A 21 -14.43 -12.22 -5.91
CA LYS A 21 -15.52 -11.26 -6.07
C LYS A 21 -15.40 -10.16 -5.02
N LEU A 22 -15.57 -8.91 -5.44
CA LEU A 22 -15.63 -7.76 -4.53
C LEU A 22 -16.92 -7.81 -3.69
N LEU A 23 -16.80 -7.50 -2.40
CA LEU A 23 -17.92 -7.17 -1.52
C LEU A 23 -17.81 -5.68 -1.18
N LYS A 24 -18.62 -4.85 -1.85
CA LYS A 24 -18.65 -3.41 -1.60
C LYS A 24 -19.26 -3.08 -0.22
N PRO A 25 -18.76 -2.03 0.45
CA PRO A 25 -19.37 -1.45 1.64
C PRO A 25 -20.87 -1.17 1.53
N SER A 26 -21.55 -1.20 2.67
CA SER A 26 -22.98 -0.91 2.81
C SER A 26 -23.89 -1.79 1.94
N ARG A 27 -23.45 -2.99 1.56
CA ARG A 27 -24.21 -3.93 0.75
C ARG A 27 -24.27 -5.32 1.38
N SER A 28 -25.32 -6.04 1.02
CA SER A 28 -25.59 -7.40 1.44
C SER A 28 -25.59 -8.34 0.24
N TYR A 29 -24.85 -9.44 0.36
CA TYR A 29 -24.62 -10.42 -0.70
C TYR A 29 -25.13 -11.79 -0.25
N PRO A 30 -26.38 -12.15 -0.62
CA PRO A 30 -26.88 -13.51 -0.42
C PRO A 30 -25.98 -14.49 -1.19
N LEU A 31 -25.64 -15.62 -0.58
CA LEU A 31 -24.96 -16.74 -1.23
C LEU A 31 -25.93 -17.90 -1.34
N GLY A 32 -26.00 -18.52 -2.52
CA GLY A 32 -26.76 -19.74 -2.69
C GLY A 32 -26.57 -20.39 -4.05
N ARG A 33 -27.33 -21.47 -4.27
CA ARG A 33 -27.18 -22.34 -5.44
C ARG A 33 -27.68 -21.75 -6.76
N LYS A 34 -28.60 -20.79 -6.71
CA LYS A 34 -29.26 -20.22 -7.90
C LYS A 34 -29.29 -18.69 -7.79
N ALA A 35 -29.21 -17.99 -8.91
CA ALA A 35 -29.37 -16.53 -8.97
C ALA A 35 -30.85 -16.13 -8.79
N LYS A 36 -31.32 -16.01 -7.54
CA LYS A 36 -32.66 -15.47 -7.23
C LYS A 36 -32.63 -13.97 -6.95
N HIS A 37 -31.52 -13.47 -6.43
CA HIS A 37 -31.30 -12.06 -6.13
C HIS A 37 -30.24 -11.47 -7.08
N PRO A 38 -30.39 -10.21 -7.55
CA PRO A 38 -29.41 -9.57 -8.44
C PRO A 38 -27.97 -9.55 -7.88
N LEU A 39 -27.83 -9.42 -6.56
CA LEU A 39 -26.54 -9.44 -5.84
C LEU A 39 -26.12 -10.83 -5.34
N GLN A 40 -26.78 -11.88 -5.81
CA GLN A 40 -26.52 -13.22 -5.31
C GLN A 40 -25.14 -13.73 -5.76
N LEU A 41 -24.35 -14.16 -4.79
CA LEU A 41 -23.16 -14.97 -5.02
C LEU A 41 -23.62 -16.40 -5.33
N VAL A 42 -23.47 -16.81 -6.60
CA VAL A 42 -23.93 -18.11 -7.06
C VAL A 42 -22.83 -19.15 -6.91
N LEU A 43 -23.13 -20.19 -6.13
CA LEU A 43 -22.31 -21.39 -6.01
C LEU A 43 -23.15 -22.58 -6.48
N SER A 44 -23.02 -22.92 -7.75
CA SER A 44 -23.79 -23.96 -8.45
C SER A 44 -23.42 -25.37 -7.98
N HIS A 45 -23.86 -25.77 -6.79
CA HIS A 45 -23.60 -27.11 -6.26
C HIS A 45 -24.83 -27.70 -5.56
N PRO A 46 -25.22 -28.97 -5.81
CA PRO A 46 -26.43 -29.57 -5.22
C PRO A 46 -26.51 -29.53 -3.69
N LYS A 47 -25.35 -29.66 -3.01
CA LYS A 47 -25.23 -29.57 -1.54
C LYS A 47 -25.47 -28.17 -0.96
N VAL A 48 -25.39 -27.11 -1.77
CA VAL A 48 -25.63 -25.73 -1.32
C VAL A 48 -27.12 -25.42 -1.44
N SER A 49 -27.72 -24.77 -0.44
CA SER A 49 -29.14 -24.36 -0.56
C SER A 49 -29.35 -23.18 -1.48
N ALA A 50 -30.61 -22.94 -1.86
CA ALA A 50 -30.99 -21.74 -2.60
C ALA A 50 -30.62 -20.45 -1.85
N GLU A 51 -30.73 -20.46 -0.52
CA GLU A 51 -30.29 -19.41 0.40
C GLU A 51 -29.44 -20.08 1.49
N GLN A 52 -28.13 -19.85 1.46
CA GLN A 52 -27.18 -20.52 2.35
C GLN A 52 -26.75 -19.58 3.47
N VAL A 53 -26.21 -18.42 3.11
CA VAL A 53 -25.77 -17.36 4.02
C VAL A 53 -25.96 -16.00 3.34
N THR A 54 -25.90 -14.91 4.09
CA THR A 54 -25.74 -13.55 3.53
C THR A 54 -24.49 -12.91 4.12
N PHE A 55 -23.63 -12.36 3.27
CA PHE A 55 -22.51 -11.53 3.72
C PHE A 55 -22.94 -10.08 3.75
N VAL A 56 -22.72 -9.39 4.87
CA VAL A 56 -23.07 -7.97 5.04
C VAL A 56 -21.79 -7.18 5.29
N VAL A 57 -21.53 -6.19 4.44
CA VAL A 57 -20.38 -5.30 4.59
C VAL A 57 -20.83 -4.03 5.28
N GLY A 58 -20.14 -3.66 6.36
CA GLY A 58 -20.38 -2.43 7.10
C GLY A 58 -20.16 -1.17 6.25
N GLU A 59 -20.52 -0.04 6.84
CA GLU A 59 -20.40 1.25 6.17
C GLU A 59 -18.94 1.66 5.96
N HIS A 60 -18.70 2.33 4.84
CA HIS A 60 -17.46 3.04 4.57
C HIS A 60 -17.82 4.36 3.90
N SER A 61 -17.74 5.45 4.67
CA SER A 61 -18.11 6.79 4.22
C SER A 61 -16.90 7.58 3.72
N VAL A 62 -17.14 8.78 3.17
CA VAL A 62 -16.07 9.69 2.74
C VAL A 62 -15.13 10.05 3.89
N ASN A 63 -15.66 10.15 5.11
CA ASN A 63 -14.88 10.46 6.32
C ASN A 63 -13.87 9.36 6.66
N SER A 64 -14.05 8.14 6.14
CA SER A 64 -13.16 7.00 6.39
C SER A 64 -12.07 6.84 5.32
N ILE A 65 -12.09 7.60 4.23
CA ILE A 65 -11.17 7.41 3.08
C ILE A 65 -9.73 7.78 3.44
N ASN A 66 -9.55 8.80 4.28
CA ASN A 66 -8.23 9.30 4.67
C ASN A 66 -7.61 8.53 5.84
N ASP A 67 -8.33 7.55 6.41
CA ASP A 67 -7.80 6.60 7.39
C ASP A 67 -7.45 5.29 6.69
N PRO A 68 -6.15 5.02 6.44
CA PRO A 68 -5.70 3.80 5.77
C PRO A 68 -5.91 2.54 6.62
N ALA A 69 -5.98 2.68 7.94
CA ALA A 69 -6.15 1.56 8.86
C ALA A 69 -7.63 1.16 9.01
N PHE A 70 -8.57 2.08 8.76
CA PHE A 70 -9.99 1.78 8.84
C PHE A 70 -10.41 0.70 7.83
N ARG A 71 -11.08 -0.33 8.33
CA ARG A 71 -11.69 -1.40 7.53
C ARG A 71 -13.16 -1.49 7.90
N PRO A 72 -14.11 -1.44 6.93
CA PRO A 72 -15.50 -1.72 7.23
C PRO A 72 -15.63 -3.14 7.79
N THR A 73 -16.61 -3.36 8.65
CA THR A 73 -16.87 -4.70 9.18
C THR A 73 -17.35 -5.64 8.08
N LEU A 74 -17.18 -6.94 8.27
CA LEU A 74 -17.79 -7.97 7.45
C LEU A 74 -18.45 -8.98 8.37
N THR A 75 -19.76 -9.17 8.24
CA THR A 75 -20.51 -10.18 8.98
C THR A 75 -21.13 -11.18 8.02
N MET A 76 -21.38 -12.38 8.53
CA MET A 76 -22.10 -13.44 7.82
C MET A 76 -23.33 -13.84 8.63
N LEU A 77 -24.50 -13.69 8.02
CA LEU A 77 -25.77 -14.20 8.54
C LEU A 77 -25.97 -15.64 8.06
N ASN A 78 -26.10 -16.57 9.00
CA ASN A 78 -26.37 -17.98 8.73
C ASN A 78 -27.87 -18.23 8.62
N HIS A 79 -28.38 -18.55 7.42
CA HIS A 79 -29.82 -18.84 7.22
C HIS A 79 -30.20 -20.28 7.53
N LYS A 80 -29.25 -21.12 7.95
CA LYS A 80 -29.50 -22.54 8.23
C LYS A 80 -29.94 -22.75 9.67
N ASN A 81 -30.70 -23.82 9.86
CA ASN A 81 -30.96 -24.42 11.17
C ASN A 81 -29.78 -25.26 11.69
N LYS A 82 -28.59 -25.11 11.10
CA LYS A 82 -27.36 -25.81 11.48
C LYS A 82 -26.23 -24.80 11.56
N ALA A 83 -25.37 -25.01 12.53
CA ALA A 83 -24.23 -24.14 12.77
C ALA A 83 -23.19 -24.30 11.63
N LEU A 84 -22.51 -23.21 11.26
CA LEU A 84 -21.48 -23.20 10.24
C LEU A 84 -20.11 -23.03 10.87
N GLN A 85 -19.13 -23.83 10.44
CA GLN A 85 -17.77 -23.75 10.94
C GLN A 85 -16.96 -22.72 10.15
N VAL A 86 -16.24 -21.87 10.85
CA VAL A 86 -15.27 -20.93 10.28
C VAL A 86 -13.90 -21.27 10.85
N SER A 87 -12.91 -21.43 9.97
CA SER A 87 -11.51 -21.58 10.36
C SER A 87 -10.81 -20.24 10.21
N ARG A 88 -10.05 -19.83 11.24
CA ARG A 88 -9.24 -18.61 11.26
C ARG A 88 -7.80 -18.97 11.53
N VAL A 89 -6.86 -18.33 10.83
CA VAL A 89 -5.43 -18.47 11.13
C VAL A 89 -4.93 -17.16 11.72
N THR A 90 -4.52 -17.20 12.99
CA THR A 90 -3.96 -16.06 13.72
C THR A 90 -2.57 -16.45 14.21
N ASP A 91 -1.53 -15.69 13.85
CA ASP A 91 -0.13 -15.95 14.25
C ASP A 91 0.34 -17.39 14.01
N GLY A 92 -0.07 -17.96 12.87
CA GLY A 92 0.26 -19.33 12.47
C GLY A 92 -0.52 -20.44 13.17
N ARG A 93 -1.43 -20.10 14.10
CA ARG A 93 -2.34 -21.04 14.76
C ARG A 93 -3.68 -21.08 14.06
N LYS A 94 -4.22 -22.28 13.85
CA LYS A 94 -5.51 -22.50 13.21
C LYS A 94 -6.59 -22.70 14.26
N ASP A 95 -7.38 -21.67 14.47
CA ASP A 95 -8.55 -21.70 15.34
C ASP A 95 -9.82 -21.97 14.54
N ARG A 96 -10.84 -22.49 15.23
CA ARG A 96 -12.16 -22.76 14.65
C ARG A 96 -13.22 -22.21 15.57
N PHE A 97 -14.13 -21.44 15.00
CA PHE A 97 -15.34 -21.00 15.68
C PHE A 97 -16.57 -21.38 14.85
N VAL A 98 -17.73 -21.24 15.46
CA VAL A 98 -19.01 -21.62 14.87
C VAL A 98 -19.90 -20.40 14.79
N VAL A 99 -20.59 -20.23 13.67
CA VAL A 99 -21.68 -19.28 13.51
C VAL A 99 -22.97 -20.05 13.71
N GLU A 100 -23.68 -19.73 14.80
CA GLU A 100 -24.87 -20.45 15.23
C GLU A 100 -26.00 -20.36 14.18
N PRO A 101 -26.96 -21.30 14.20
CA PRO A 101 -28.14 -21.23 13.37
C PRO A 101 -28.85 -19.88 13.47
N LEU A 102 -29.30 -19.32 12.34
CA LEU A 102 -30.10 -18.10 12.29
C LEU A 102 -29.44 -16.89 12.99
N SER A 103 -28.11 -16.87 13.05
CA SER A 103 -27.33 -15.85 13.74
C SER A 103 -26.27 -15.22 12.84
N GLU A 104 -25.71 -14.11 13.30
CA GLU A 104 -24.62 -13.41 12.65
C GLU A 104 -23.27 -13.75 13.28
N GLY A 105 -22.25 -13.91 12.45
CA GLY A 105 -20.85 -14.06 12.87
C GLY A 105 -19.95 -13.03 12.21
N ALA A 106 -19.08 -12.39 12.98
CA ALA A 106 -18.07 -11.47 12.45
C ALA A 106 -16.94 -12.24 11.76
N LEU A 107 -16.58 -11.77 10.57
CA LEU A 107 -15.51 -12.34 9.75
C LEU A 107 -14.29 -11.42 9.72
N CYS A 108 -13.12 -12.03 9.54
CA CYS A 108 -11.85 -11.37 9.39
C CYS A 108 -11.16 -11.81 8.11
N SER A 109 -10.16 -11.03 7.68
CA SER A 109 -9.29 -11.43 6.57
C SER A 109 -8.52 -12.69 6.95
N GLY A 110 -8.47 -13.66 6.04
CA GLY A 110 -7.88 -14.98 6.26
C GLY A 110 -8.87 -16.04 6.74
N ASP A 111 -10.13 -15.67 7.04
CA ASP A 111 -11.14 -16.65 7.42
C ASP A 111 -11.54 -17.55 6.27
N VAL A 112 -11.80 -18.83 6.57
CA VAL A 112 -12.32 -19.82 5.64
C VAL A 112 -13.63 -20.38 6.20
N VAL A 113 -14.72 -20.11 5.50
CA VAL A 113 -16.07 -20.55 5.87
C VAL A 113 -16.38 -21.88 5.21
N ALA A 114 -16.69 -22.90 6.01
CA ALA A 114 -17.18 -24.19 5.53
C ALA A 114 -18.70 -24.12 5.32
N LEU A 115 -19.13 -23.84 4.08
CA LEU A 115 -20.55 -23.70 3.75
C LEU A 115 -21.29 -25.02 3.93
N VAL A 116 -20.69 -26.11 3.44
CA VAL A 116 -21.08 -27.51 3.63
C VAL A 116 -19.82 -28.38 3.47
N THR A 117 -19.88 -29.66 3.84
CA THR A 117 -18.73 -30.58 3.74
C THR A 117 -18.14 -30.58 2.33
N GLY A 118 -16.86 -30.18 2.22
CA GLY A 118 -16.10 -30.13 0.97
C GLY A 118 -16.24 -28.83 0.17
N ILE A 119 -17.03 -27.84 0.64
CA ILE A 119 -17.24 -26.58 -0.08
C ILE A 119 -16.91 -25.41 0.84
N TYR A 120 -15.91 -24.64 0.44
CA TYR A 120 -15.33 -23.58 1.24
C TYR A 120 -15.28 -22.27 0.46
N VAL A 121 -15.42 -21.16 1.18
CA VAL A 121 -15.11 -19.83 0.67
C VAL A 121 -14.09 -19.17 1.60
N SER A 122 -13.18 -18.39 1.02
CA SER A 122 -12.13 -17.69 1.76
C SER A 122 -12.36 -16.19 1.71
N ILE A 123 -12.10 -15.52 2.84
CA ILE A 123 -12.36 -14.11 3.03
C ILE A 123 -11.04 -13.37 3.07
N HIS A 124 -10.92 -12.30 2.27
CA HIS A 124 -9.68 -11.55 2.13
C HIS A 124 -9.93 -10.05 2.27
N TRP A 125 -9.11 -9.37 3.05
CA TRP A 125 -8.97 -7.92 2.95
C TRP A 125 -7.85 -7.60 1.96
N ARG A 126 -8.19 -6.99 0.83
CA ARG A 126 -7.23 -6.47 -0.13
C ARG A 126 -7.02 -4.97 0.12
N PRO A 127 -5.87 -4.54 0.65
CA PRO A 127 -5.59 -3.13 0.85
C PRO A 127 -5.45 -2.45 -0.51
N VAL A 128 -6.17 -1.36 -0.71
CA VAL A 128 -5.96 -0.45 -1.84
C VAL A 128 -6.02 0.97 -1.28
N CYS A 129 -4.84 1.55 -1.14
CA CYS A 129 -4.63 2.90 -0.66
C CYS A 129 -3.78 3.66 -1.68
N CYS A 130 -4.34 4.76 -2.18
CA CYS A 130 -3.72 5.62 -3.15
C CYS A 130 -3.15 6.86 -2.45
N TYR A 131 -1.86 7.11 -2.63
CA TYR A 131 -1.27 8.40 -2.30
C TYR A 131 -1.48 9.36 -3.47
N ALA A 132 -2.24 10.44 -3.20
CA ALA A 132 -2.61 11.45 -4.18
C ALA A 132 -2.11 12.83 -3.70
N PRO A 133 -0.96 13.31 -4.19
CA PRO A 133 -0.47 14.64 -3.88
C PRO A 133 -1.49 15.73 -4.25
N PRO A 134 -1.47 16.92 -3.62
CA PRO A 134 -2.46 18.00 -3.84
C PRO A 134 -2.66 18.44 -5.30
N LYS A 135 -1.68 18.18 -6.18
CA LYS A 135 -1.72 18.52 -7.61
C LYS A 135 -2.39 17.43 -8.48
N THR A 136 -2.87 16.36 -7.88
CA THR A 136 -3.57 15.26 -8.58
C THR A 136 -4.95 15.73 -9.04
N PRO A 137 -5.46 15.28 -10.22
CA PRO A 137 -6.82 15.60 -10.67
C PRO A 137 -7.90 15.30 -9.62
N SER A 138 -9.09 15.88 -9.78
CA SER A 138 -10.19 15.66 -8.83
C SER A 138 -10.51 14.18 -8.67
N ILE A 139 -10.54 13.73 -7.42
CA ILE A 139 -10.84 12.36 -7.04
C ILE A 139 -12.31 12.28 -6.62
N ALA A 140 -13.06 11.35 -7.21
CA ALA A 140 -14.43 11.07 -6.80
C ALA A 140 -14.45 10.29 -5.49
N PHE A 141 -14.34 11.01 -4.36
CA PHE A 141 -14.26 10.40 -3.03
C PHE A 141 -15.45 9.50 -2.71
N ASP A 142 -16.68 9.86 -3.08
CA ASP A 142 -17.86 9.01 -2.86
C ASP A 142 -17.72 7.63 -3.55
N LYS A 143 -17.16 7.62 -4.76
CA LYS A 143 -16.88 6.37 -5.49
C LYS A 143 -15.73 5.57 -4.86
N CYS A 144 -14.73 6.25 -4.31
CA CYS A 144 -13.69 5.56 -3.53
C CYS A 144 -14.29 4.94 -2.27
N ALA A 145 -15.20 5.67 -1.60
CA ALA A 145 -15.88 5.21 -0.40
C ALA A 145 -16.70 3.94 -0.67
N SER A 146 -17.48 3.94 -1.76
CA SER A 146 -18.36 2.84 -2.14
C SER A 146 -17.63 1.56 -2.56
N LEU A 147 -16.32 1.63 -2.79
CA LEU A 147 -15.46 0.46 -3.04
C LEU A 147 -14.60 0.08 -1.82
N GLY A 148 -14.50 0.95 -0.82
CA GLY A 148 -13.55 0.80 0.29
C GLY A 148 -12.09 1.02 -0.15
N VAL A 149 -11.88 1.94 -1.09
CA VAL A 149 -10.57 2.43 -1.54
C VAL A 149 -10.18 3.63 -0.68
N LYS A 150 -8.92 3.64 -0.22
CA LYS A 150 -8.35 4.71 0.59
C LYS A 150 -7.59 5.70 -0.29
N VAL A 151 -7.63 6.96 0.10
CA VAL A 151 -6.91 8.03 -0.57
C VAL A 151 -6.32 8.96 0.47
N VAL A 152 -5.01 9.11 0.46
CA VAL A 152 -4.28 9.96 1.39
C VAL A 152 -3.51 11.04 0.65
N SER A 153 -3.42 12.22 1.26
CA SER A 153 -2.66 13.37 0.76
C SER A 153 -1.25 13.45 1.34
N THR A 154 -0.92 12.57 2.27
CA THR A 154 0.39 12.44 2.92
C THR A 154 0.94 11.03 2.75
N PRO A 155 2.27 10.85 2.69
CA PRO A 155 2.87 9.52 2.64
C PRO A 155 2.48 8.68 3.87
N HIS A 156 2.10 7.42 3.66
CA HIS A 156 1.69 6.51 4.74
C HIS A 156 2.17 5.07 4.47
N PRO A 157 2.49 4.25 5.50
CA PRO A 157 2.97 2.86 5.31
C PRO A 157 2.00 1.92 4.59
N GLU A 158 0.70 2.15 4.75
CA GLU A 158 -0.36 1.36 4.10
C GLU A 158 -0.62 1.76 2.63
N VAL A 159 0.10 2.75 2.09
CA VAL A 159 -0.04 3.13 0.68
C VAL A 159 0.41 1.96 -0.19
N THR A 160 -0.40 1.67 -1.21
CA THR A 160 -0.15 0.61 -2.19
C THR A 160 0.19 1.18 -3.57
N HIS A 161 -0.35 2.36 -3.88
CA HIS A 161 -0.23 3.02 -5.17
C HIS A 161 0.08 4.49 -4.97
N GLN A 162 1.12 5.01 -5.62
CA GLN A 162 1.36 6.44 -5.75
C GLN A 162 0.81 6.91 -7.09
N LEU A 163 -0.10 7.89 -7.03
CA LEU A 163 -0.64 8.53 -8.23
C LEU A 163 0.32 9.64 -8.69
N THR A 164 0.91 9.47 -9.87
CA THR A 164 1.79 10.47 -10.48
C THR A 164 1.67 10.47 -12.01
N ALA A 165 1.72 11.65 -12.62
CA ALA A 165 1.70 11.78 -14.08
C ALA A 165 3.05 11.40 -14.72
N THR A 166 4.16 11.58 -14.01
CA THR A 166 5.51 11.33 -14.53
C THR A 166 6.43 10.68 -13.49
N LEU A 167 7.38 9.88 -13.97
CA LEU A 167 8.48 9.33 -13.19
C LEU A 167 9.62 10.34 -13.13
N SER A 168 9.88 10.87 -11.93
CA SER A 168 10.93 11.85 -11.65
C SER A 168 11.73 11.41 -10.43
N ALA A 169 13.01 11.79 -10.38
CA ALA A 169 13.91 11.46 -9.28
C ALA A 169 13.73 12.45 -8.12
N THR A 170 12.61 12.36 -7.42
CA THR A 170 12.30 13.18 -6.23
C THR A 170 12.34 12.31 -4.96
N SER A 171 12.57 12.94 -3.80
CA SER A 171 12.55 12.24 -2.50
C SER A 171 11.23 11.53 -2.27
N LEU A 172 10.12 12.13 -2.71
CA LEU A 172 8.79 11.55 -2.63
C LEU A 172 8.67 10.24 -3.41
N VAL A 173 9.06 10.23 -4.69
CA VAL A 173 8.98 9.02 -5.53
C VAL A 173 9.96 7.95 -5.04
N ALA A 174 11.16 8.35 -4.62
CA ALA A 174 12.10 7.44 -4.00
C ALA A 174 11.53 6.80 -2.73
N GLY A 175 10.81 7.57 -1.90
CA GLY A 175 10.16 7.09 -0.68
C GLY A 175 9.07 6.07 -0.97
N SER A 176 8.31 6.26 -2.05
CA SER A 176 7.32 5.30 -2.53
C SER A 176 7.98 4.01 -3.06
N LEU A 177 9.10 4.12 -3.78
CA LEU A 177 9.86 2.94 -4.24
C LEU A 177 10.43 2.10 -3.09
N LEU A 178 10.88 2.73 -2.00
CA LEU A 178 11.35 2.03 -0.79
C LEU A 178 10.20 1.34 -0.05
N ALA A 179 9.01 1.94 -0.07
CA ALA A 179 7.78 1.37 0.49
C ALA A 179 7.12 0.33 -0.42
N LEU A 180 7.76 -0.03 -1.55
CA LEU A 180 7.24 -0.98 -2.54
C LEU A 180 5.89 -0.57 -3.16
N GLU A 181 5.59 0.72 -3.18
CA GLU A 181 4.38 1.26 -3.78
C GLU A 181 4.45 1.16 -5.31
N HIS A 182 3.31 0.86 -5.94
CA HIS A 182 3.18 0.92 -7.40
C HIS A 182 3.06 2.37 -7.86
N LEU A 183 3.93 2.79 -8.78
CA LEU A 183 3.85 4.12 -9.40
C LEU A 183 2.93 4.05 -10.61
N VAL A 184 1.76 4.68 -10.53
CA VAL A 184 0.72 4.63 -11.57
C VAL A 184 0.18 6.02 -11.89
N ARG A 185 -0.33 6.20 -13.11
CA ARG A 185 -1.03 7.42 -13.52
C ARG A 185 -2.37 7.54 -12.77
N PRO A 186 -2.89 8.77 -12.57
CA PRO A 186 -4.19 8.97 -11.93
C PRO A 186 -5.36 8.24 -12.63
N ASP A 187 -5.25 8.00 -13.94
CA ASP A 187 -6.27 7.27 -14.71
C ASP A 187 -6.41 5.80 -14.31
N TRP A 188 -5.43 5.21 -13.61
CA TRP A 188 -5.56 3.89 -12.99
C TRP A 188 -6.69 3.87 -11.95
N LEU A 189 -6.75 4.89 -11.09
CA LEU A 189 -7.81 5.01 -10.09
C LEU A 189 -9.14 5.27 -10.80
N THR A 190 -9.17 6.11 -11.83
CA THR A 190 -10.37 6.33 -12.64
C THR A 190 -10.91 5.03 -13.23
N GLU A 191 -10.04 4.17 -13.79
CA GLU A 191 -10.43 2.86 -14.32
C GLU A 191 -10.92 1.92 -13.21
N LEU A 192 -10.25 1.88 -12.05
CA LEU A 192 -10.72 1.10 -10.90
C LEU A 192 -12.13 1.51 -10.47
N LEU A 193 -12.39 2.82 -10.40
CA LEU A 193 -13.71 3.36 -10.06
C LEU A 193 -14.74 3.04 -11.15
N HIS A 194 -14.35 3.01 -12.42
CA HIS A 194 -15.21 2.63 -13.54
C HIS A 194 -15.60 1.14 -13.46
N LEU A 195 -14.64 0.24 -13.24
CA LEU A 195 -14.89 -1.20 -13.07
C LEU A 195 -15.76 -1.50 -11.84
N GLY A 196 -15.66 -0.66 -10.82
CA GLY A 196 -16.48 -0.71 -9.62
C GLY A 196 -17.84 -0.03 -9.76
N ASP A 197 -18.15 0.65 -10.87
CA ASP A 197 -19.43 1.33 -11.04
C ASP A 197 -20.53 0.32 -11.39
N SER A 198 -21.72 0.50 -10.81
CA SER A 198 -22.90 -0.32 -11.11
C SER A 198 -23.73 0.43 -12.17
N SER A 199 -23.26 0.41 -13.42
CA SER A 199 -23.74 1.28 -14.50
C SER A 199 -25.21 1.09 -14.94
N ALA A 200 -25.95 0.13 -14.37
CA ALA A 200 -27.32 -0.21 -14.80
C ALA A 200 -28.40 0.01 -13.71
N SER A 201 -28.06 -0.18 -12.43
CA SER A 201 -28.93 0.07 -11.27
C SER A 201 -28.16 -0.19 -9.98
N THR A 202 -28.62 0.40 -8.86
CA THR A 202 -28.09 0.11 -7.50
C THR A 202 -28.18 -1.36 -7.11
N ASP A 203 -29.01 -2.14 -7.81
CA ASP A 203 -29.21 -3.56 -7.56
C ASP A 203 -28.37 -4.45 -8.49
N SER A 204 -27.56 -3.87 -9.39
CA SER A 204 -26.69 -4.65 -10.27
C SER A 204 -25.29 -4.85 -9.69
N LEU A 205 -24.69 -6.01 -9.99
CA LEU A 205 -23.28 -6.29 -9.74
C LEU A 205 -22.42 -5.54 -10.77
N SER A 206 -21.44 -4.78 -10.28
CA SER A 206 -20.37 -4.18 -11.08
C SER A 206 -19.41 -5.23 -11.62
N THR A 207 -18.48 -4.83 -12.49
CA THR A 207 -17.45 -5.73 -13.05
C THR A 207 -16.59 -6.33 -11.95
N LEU A 208 -16.14 -5.54 -10.97
CA LEU A 208 -15.33 -6.02 -9.84
C LEU A 208 -16.07 -7.01 -8.92
N GLU A 209 -17.40 -6.91 -8.82
CA GLU A 209 -18.21 -7.82 -8.02
C GLU A 209 -18.50 -9.15 -8.75
N LYS A 210 -18.42 -9.15 -10.09
CA LYS A 210 -18.56 -10.35 -10.92
C LYS A 210 -17.25 -11.13 -11.04
N ASP A 211 -16.15 -10.44 -11.32
CA ASP A 211 -14.81 -10.99 -11.44
C ASP A 211 -13.81 -9.94 -10.97
N PHE A 212 -13.34 -10.08 -9.74
CA PHE A 212 -12.46 -9.09 -9.12
C PHE A 212 -11.08 -9.12 -9.75
N ARG A 213 -10.81 -8.12 -10.60
CA ARG A 213 -9.50 -7.86 -11.19
C ARG A 213 -9.21 -6.37 -11.12
N LEU A 214 -8.08 -6.02 -10.50
CA LEU A 214 -7.61 -4.64 -10.51
C LEU A 214 -7.13 -4.26 -11.93
N PRO A 215 -7.20 -2.98 -12.30
CA PRO A 215 -6.57 -2.51 -13.53
C PRO A 215 -5.08 -2.85 -13.52
N ALA A 216 -4.55 -3.34 -14.63
CA ALA A 216 -3.15 -3.75 -14.71
C ALA A 216 -2.23 -2.52 -14.61
N GLU A 217 -1.39 -2.46 -13.58
CA GLU A 217 -0.52 -1.30 -13.29
C GLU A 217 0.42 -1.01 -14.47
N ALA A 218 0.84 -2.05 -15.19
CA ALA A 218 1.68 -1.94 -16.39
C ALA A 218 1.04 -1.12 -17.52
N GLN A 219 -0.28 -1.11 -17.64
CA GLN A 219 -1.02 -0.32 -18.64
C GLN A 219 -1.19 1.15 -18.23
N HIS A 220 -0.95 1.45 -16.95
CA HIS A 220 -1.10 2.79 -16.38
C HIS A 220 0.23 3.35 -15.88
N ARG A 221 1.36 2.94 -16.47
CA ARG A 221 2.68 3.46 -16.08
C ARG A 221 2.81 4.96 -16.42
N PRO A 222 3.36 5.78 -15.51
CA PRO A 222 3.68 7.17 -15.81
C PRO A 222 4.82 7.27 -16.82
N ALA A 223 4.82 8.34 -17.61
CA ALA A 223 5.91 8.62 -18.54
C ALA A 223 7.16 9.09 -17.79
N PHE A 224 8.36 8.85 -18.33
CA PHE A 224 9.58 9.42 -17.75
C PHE A 224 9.59 10.94 -17.90
N ALA A 225 9.96 11.65 -16.83
CA ALA A 225 10.19 13.10 -16.91
C ALA A 225 11.30 13.41 -17.93
N ALA A 226 11.18 14.53 -18.64
CA ALA A 226 12.16 14.94 -19.63
C ALA A 226 13.57 15.14 -19.02
N SER A 227 13.61 15.71 -17.81
CA SER A 227 14.81 15.96 -17.01
C SER A 227 15.46 14.71 -16.42
N LEU A 228 14.80 13.55 -16.50
CA LEU A 228 15.34 12.32 -15.95
C LEU A 228 16.56 11.86 -16.76
N ALA A 229 17.62 11.47 -16.08
CA ALA A 229 18.84 10.99 -16.73
C ALA A 229 18.55 9.73 -17.58
N PRO A 230 19.13 9.57 -18.79
CA PRO A 230 18.80 8.47 -19.71
C PRO A 230 18.93 7.08 -19.10
N GLN A 231 19.95 6.85 -18.26
CA GLN A 231 20.19 5.58 -17.57
C GLN A 231 19.07 5.19 -16.59
N LEU A 232 18.26 6.16 -16.14
CA LEU A 232 17.13 5.92 -15.26
C LEU A 232 15.82 5.71 -16.04
N LYS A 233 15.80 5.86 -17.38
CA LYS A 233 14.59 5.69 -18.23
C LYS A 233 14.32 4.22 -18.57
N THR A 234 14.36 3.36 -17.55
CA THR A 234 14.06 1.92 -17.67
C THR A 234 13.02 1.52 -16.64
N PHE A 235 11.85 1.01 -17.07
CA PHE A 235 10.72 0.78 -16.17
C PHE A 235 11.01 -0.19 -15.02
N SER A 236 11.85 -1.22 -15.24
CA SER A 236 12.21 -2.17 -14.18
C SER A 236 12.90 -1.53 -12.97
N LEU A 237 13.54 -0.36 -13.15
CA LEU A 237 14.13 0.41 -12.05
C LEU A 237 13.08 1.11 -11.17
N TRP A 238 11.85 1.25 -11.64
CA TRP A 238 10.75 1.97 -10.99
C TRP A 238 9.62 1.03 -10.53
N GLU A 239 9.75 -0.27 -10.76
CA GLU A 239 8.80 -1.27 -10.27
C GLU A 239 9.10 -1.64 -8.81
N PRO A 240 8.10 -2.02 -8.00
CA PRO A 240 8.32 -2.55 -6.66
C PRO A 240 9.36 -3.69 -6.65
N SER A 241 10.31 -3.62 -5.71
CA SER A 241 11.40 -4.59 -5.64
C SER A 241 11.81 -4.81 -4.19
N ASN A 242 11.70 -6.04 -3.71
CA ASN A 242 12.10 -6.43 -2.35
C ASN A 242 13.58 -6.13 -2.05
N LYS A 243 14.42 -5.93 -3.08
CA LYS A 243 15.82 -5.49 -2.91
C LYS A 243 15.93 -4.08 -2.31
N ARG A 244 14.84 -3.29 -2.33
CA ARG A 244 14.78 -1.95 -1.74
C ARG A 244 14.33 -1.94 -0.28
N VAL A 245 13.80 -3.05 0.23
CA VAL A 245 13.46 -3.16 1.65
C VAL A 245 14.75 -3.01 2.46
N ASP A 246 14.72 -2.14 3.45
CA ASP A 246 15.86 -1.86 4.32
C ASP A 246 17.12 -1.40 3.54
N LEU A 247 16.95 -0.73 2.38
CA LEU A 247 18.06 -0.35 1.50
C LEU A 247 19.16 0.43 2.23
N PHE A 248 18.76 1.33 3.12
CA PHE A 248 19.66 2.18 3.89
C PHE A 248 20.01 1.61 5.26
N LYS A 249 19.59 0.38 5.59
CA LYS A 249 19.95 -0.25 6.85
C LYS A 249 21.47 -0.34 6.99
N GLY A 250 21.97 0.19 8.10
CA GLY A 250 23.39 0.31 8.40
C GLY A 250 24.07 1.56 7.82
N TRP A 251 23.36 2.40 7.05
CA TRP A 251 23.87 3.70 6.61
C TRP A 251 23.49 4.80 7.59
N ARG A 252 24.44 5.69 7.85
CA ARG A 252 24.20 6.97 8.53
C ARG A 252 24.36 8.11 7.53
N PHE A 253 23.42 9.04 7.49
CA PHE A 253 23.47 10.21 6.62
C PHE A 253 23.69 11.47 7.43
N VAL A 254 24.55 12.36 6.95
CA VAL A 254 24.71 13.70 7.52
C VAL A 254 24.23 14.70 6.48
N PHE A 255 23.13 15.38 6.81
CA PHE A 255 22.55 16.42 5.97
C PHE A 255 23.12 17.78 6.38
N VAL A 256 23.73 18.46 5.41
CA VAL A 256 24.44 19.72 5.64
C VAL A 256 23.63 20.84 5.00
N GLY A 257 23.34 21.89 5.77
CA GLY A 257 22.59 23.04 5.30
C GLY A 257 22.73 24.24 6.22
N GLU A 258 22.02 25.32 5.88
CA GLU A 258 21.78 26.41 6.82
C GLU A 258 20.87 25.94 7.95
N ARG A 259 21.00 26.55 9.13
CA ARG A 259 20.17 26.24 10.29
C ARG A 259 18.67 26.26 9.95
N GLY A 260 17.99 25.14 10.15
CA GLY A 260 16.56 24.97 9.88
C GLY A 260 16.21 24.63 8.43
N ARG A 261 17.21 24.44 7.55
CA ARG A 261 17.06 24.05 6.14
C ARG A 261 17.94 22.85 5.76
N GLU A 262 18.52 22.18 6.74
CA GLU A 262 19.43 21.06 6.51
C GLU A 262 18.72 19.84 5.92
N LEU A 263 17.49 19.58 6.38
CA LEU A 263 16.73 18.39 6.03
C LEU A 263 15.23 18.66 5.98
N ASP A 264 14.64 18.55 4.80
CA ASP A 264 13.20 18.60 4.60
C ASP A 264 12.51 17.30 5.06
N ILE A 265 11.19 17.38 5.24
CA ILE A 265 10.36 16.29 5.78
C ILE A 265 10.33 15.08 4.82
N GLU A 266 10.35 15.30 3.51
CA GLU A 266 10.26 14.21 2.52
C GLU A 266 11.56 13.40 2.51
N THR A 267 12.70 14.09 2.52
CA THR A 267 14.02 13.46 2.58
C THR A 267 14.25 12.74 3.91
N ARG A 268 13.76 13.31 5.02
CA ARG A 268 13.73 12.61 6.32
C ARG A 268 12.96 11.30 6.25
N THR A 269 11.73 11.38 5.75
CA THR A 269 10.83 10.22 5.60
C THR A 269 11.45 9.16 4.70
N LEU A 270 12.13 9.57 3.62
CA LEU A 270 12.87 8.69 2.72
C LEU A 270 13.94 7.88 3.47
N VAL A 271 14.78 8.53 4.28
CA VAL A 271 15.83 7.86 5.05
C VAL A 271 15.23 6.87 6.05
N GLU A 272 14.20 7.30 6.79
CA GLU A 272 13.51 6.47 7.78
C GLU A 272 12.85 5.23 7.15
N ARG A 273 12.17 5.40 5.99
CA ARG A 273 11.59 4.28 5.21
C ARG A 273 12.65 3.30 4.75
N GLY A 274 13.85 3.78 4.40
CA GLY A 274 14.99 2.94 4.06
C GLY A 274 15.68 2.28 5.26
N ARG A 275 15.22 2.52 6.50
CA ARG A 275 15.88 2.12 7.77
C ARG A 275 17.27 2.71 7.95
N GLY A 276 17.53 3.87 7.32
CA GLY A 276 18.76 4.62 7.55
C GLY A 276 18.67 5.46 8.81
N GLU A 277 19.82 5.90 9.30
CA GLU A 277 19.91 6.91 10.36
C GLU A 277 20.37 8.24 9.76
N TYR A 278 19.99 9.35 10.38
CA TYR A 278 20.44 10.67 9.94
C TYR A 278 20.83 11.58 11.09
N GLU A 279 21.62 12.59 10.76
CA GLU A 279 21.92 13.76 11.59
C GLU A 279 21.99 15.00 10.68
N THR A 280 21.74 16.18 11.24
CA THR A 280 21.85 17.46 10.53
C THR A 280 23.06 18.24 11.01
N PHE A 281 23.70 18.99 10.11
CA PHE A 281 24.79 19.91 10.41
C PHE A 281 24.51 21.30 9.86
N ASP A 282 24.46 22.26 10.77
CA ASP A 282 24.47 23.68 10.42
C ASP A 282 25.87 24.08 9.93
N VAL A 283 25.94 24.47 8.66
CA VAL A 283 27.17 24.86 7.98
C VAL A 283 27.91 26.01 8.69
N SER A 284 27.20 26.88 9.41
CA SER A 284 27.81 27.96 10.20
C SER A 284 28.63 27.46 11.40
N GLY A 285 28.53 26.17 11.74
CA GLY A 285 29.30 25.53 12.80
C GLY A 285 30.81 25.43 12.51
N GLY A 286 31.22 25.62 11.26
CA GLY A 286 32.62 25.66 10.84
C GLY A 286 33.38 24.32 10.90
N ALA A 287 34.61 24.33 10.38
CA ALA A 287 35.41 23.12 10.14
C ALA A 287 35.72 22.27 11.40
N THR A 288 35.87 22.90 12.57
CA THR A 288 36.18 22.18 13.81
C THR A 288 35.01 21.31 14.27
N ARG A 289 33.79 21.87 14.32
CA ARG A 289 32.58 21.11 14.67
C ARG A 289 32.26 20.08 13.60
N TRP A 290 32.47 20.42 12.33
CA TRP A 290 32.32 19.50 11.20
C TRP A 290 33.20 18.26 11.36
N ARG A 291 34.49 18.45 11.67
CA ARG A 291 35.43 17.36 11.92
C ARG A 291 35.00 16.46 13.08
N GLN A 292 34.54 17.05 14.18
CA GLN A 292 34.07 16.31 15.36
C GLN A 292 32.84 15.46 15.02
N MET A 293 31.84 16.05 14.33
CA MET A 293 30.63 15.35 13.92
C MET A 293 30.94 14.17 12.99
N LEU A 294 31.74 14.38 11.95
CA LEU A 294 32.13 13.31 11.03
C LEU A 294 32.88 12.19 11.75
N SER A 295 33.80 12.53 12.67
CA SER A 295 34.52 11.53 13.49
C SER A 295 33.56 10.69 14.32
N ARG A 296 32.59 11.34 14.97
CA ARG A 296 31.61 10.68 15.84
C ARG A 296 30.73 9.73 15.03
N ASN A 297 30.16 10.20 13.92
CA ASN A 297 29.28 9.39 13.09
C ASN A 297 30.01 8.22 12.41
N LYS A 298 31.24 8.44 11.96
CA LYS A 298 32.08 7.35 11.43
C LYS A 298 32.33 6.26 12.47
N ARG A 299 32.81 6.65 13.67
CA ARG A 299 33.05 5.70 14.77
C ARG A 299 31.79 4.95 15.18
N LYS A 300 30.65 5.65 15.22
CA LYS A 300 29.37 5.04 15.57
C LYS A 300 28.93 4.03 14.51
N ALA A 301 29.03 4.39 13.22
CA ALA A 301 28.76 3.48 12.12
C ALA A 301 29.67 2.24 12.20
N GLU A 302 30.98 2.40 12.44
CA GLU A 302 31.94 1.29 12.58
C GLU A 302 31.61 0.39 13.79
N ALA A 303 31.32 0.98 14.95
CA ALA A 303 31.00 0.23 16.17
C ALA A 303 29.71 -0.60 16.05
N GLU A 304 28.75 -0.15 15.26
CA GLU A 304 27.47 -0.83 15.02
C GLU A 304 27.52 -1.81 13.84
N GLY A 305 28.69 -1.99 13.20
CA GLY A 305 28.82 -2.82 11.99
C GLY A 305 28.06 -2.23 10.78
N GLY A 306 27.91 -0.91 10.74
CA GLY A 306 27.24 -0.17 9.69
C GLY A 306 27.97 -0.25 8.34
N LYS A 307 27.21 0.00 7.27
CA LYS A 307 27.67 -0.01 5.88
C LYS A 307 28.47 1.23 5.51
N GLY A 308 28.20 2.38 6.13
CA GLY A 308 28.92 3.60 5.82
C GLY A 308 28.26 4.90 6.30
N LEU A 309 28.94 6.00 5.98
CA LEU A 309 28.53 7.37 6.25
C LEU A 309 28.34 8.12 4.93
N GLY A 310 27.12 8.56 4.63
CA GLY A 310 26.82 9.45 3.51
C GLY A 310 26.75 10.91 3.97
N VAL A 311 27.28 11.83 3.18
CA VAL A 311 27.14 13.27 3.42
C VAL A 311 26.36 13.88 2.26
N ILE A 312 25.29 14.60 2.58
CA ILE A 312 24.33 15.14 1.61
C ILE A 312 24.17 16.63 1.84
N GLY A 313 24.27 17.42 0.77
CA GLY A 313 24.05 18.85 0.79
C GLY A 313 24.28 19.46 -0.59
N ASP A 314 23.65 20.60 -0.85
CA ASP A 314 23.84 21.33 -2.10
C ASP A 314 25.10 22.18 -2.03
N SER A 315 26.06 21.95 -2.92
CA SER A 315 27.37 22.60 -2.85
C SER A 315 27.31 24.11 -3.01
N GLU A 316 26.40 24.64 -3.83
CA GLU A 316 26.34 26.08 -4.12
C GLU A 316 25.81 26.89 -2.93
N PRO A 317 24.63 26.58 -2.34
CA PRO A 317 24.16 27.23 -1.13
C PRO A 317 25.13 27.06 0.05
N LEU A 318 25.73 25.87 0.18
CA LEU A 318 26.66 25.60 1.28
C LEU A 318 27.93 26.43 1.17
N LYS A 319 28.49 26.58 -0.04
CA LYS A 319 29.66 27.42 -0.26
C LYS A 319 29.37 28.88 0.10
N LEU A 320 28.21 29.39 -0.32
CA LEU A 320 27.77 30.75 0.01
C LEU A 320 27.61 30.95 1.52
N ALA A 321 26.98 30.01 2.21
CA ALA A 321 26.73 30.10 3.64
C ALA A 321 27.99 29.88 4.51
N ALA A 322 28.91 29.01 4.08
CA ALA A 322 30.15 28.72 4.78
C ALA A 322 31.22 29.81 4.62
N GLY A 323 31.16 30.59 3.54
CA GLY A 323 32.18 31.59 3.19
C GLY A 323 33.58 30.96 3.14
N ASP A 324 34.56 31.64 3.74
CA ASP A 324 35.97 31.22 3.75
C ASP A 324 36.22 29.87 4.47
N SER A 325 35.24 29.38 5.24
CA SER A 325 35.37 28.08 5.93
C SER A 325 35.07 26.88 5.03
N TRP A 326 34.51 27.10 3.83
CA TRP A 326 34.06 26.05 2.93
C TRP A 326 35.19 25.10 2.50
N ASP A 327 36.32 25.65 2.04
CA ASP A 327 37.44 24.85 1.54
C ASP A 327 38.01 23.95 2.64
N ASN A 328 38.17 24.50 3.86
CA ASN A 328 38.57 23.73 5.04
C ASN A 328 37.59 22.59 5.36
N MET A 329 36.28 22.81 5.17
CA MET A 329 35.27 21.77 5.37
C MET A 329 35.34 20.67 4.29
N GLN A 330 35.58 21.05 3.03
CA GLN A 330 35.78 20.10 1.95
C GLN A 330 37.04 19.24 2.16
N ASP A 331 38.13 19.83 2.63
CA ASP A 331 39.37 19.11 2.91
C ASP A 331 39.19 18.09 4.05
N VAL A 332 38.43 18.46 5.09
CA VAL A 332 38.05 17.53 6.17
C VAL A 332 37.21 16.37 5.62
N LEU A 333 36.30 16.62 4.67
CA LEU A 333 35.49 15.58 4.05
C LEU A 333 36.35 14.64 3.19
N ARG A 334 37.17 15.19 2.28
CA ARG A 334 38.05 14.43 1.38
C ARG A 334 39.05 13.55 2.14
N SER A 335 39.68 14.09 3.18
CA SER A 335 40.66 13.35 4.01
C SER A 335 40.06 12.16 4.78
N ARG A 336 38.73 12.09 4.93
CA ARG A 336 38.06 11.10 5.81
C ARG A 336 37.06 10.20 5.12
N VAL A 337 36.50 10.62 3.98
CA VAL A 337 35.53 9.86 3.18
C VAL A 337 36.22 9.03 2.09
N LEU A 338 37.38 9.46 1.57
CA LEU A 338 38.10 8.73 0.52
C LEU A 338 39.02 7.61 1.02
N SER A 339 39.05 7.33 2.33
CA SER A 339 39.89 6.25 2.87
C SER A 339 39.26 4.86 2.77
N ASN A 340 37.97 4.71 2.38
CA ASN A 340 37.29 3.41 2.23
C ASN A 340 36.01 3.49 1.35
N ILE A 341 36.12 3.94 0.09
CA ILE A 341 35.12 3.64 -0.95
C ILE A 341 35.88 3.11 -2.17
#